data_AF-A0A1S3G358-F1
#
_entry.id   AF-A0A1S3G358-F1
#
_cell.length_a   1.000
_cell.length_b   1.000
_cell.length_c   1.000
_cell.angle_alpha   90.00
_cell.angle_beta   90.00
_cell.angle_gamma   90.00
#
_symmetry.space_group_name_H-M   'P 1'
#
loop_
_entity.id
_entity.type
_entity.pdbx_description
1 polymer ?
#
loop_
_entity_poly.entity_id
_entity_poly.type
_entity_poly.pdbx_seq_one_letter_code
_entity_poly.pdbx_strand_id
1 'polypeptide(L)'
;MLVVEVANGRSLVWGAEAVQALRERLGVGGRTVGALPRGPRQNSRLGLPLLLMPEEARLLAEIGAVTLVSAPRPDPRQHELALASFKLQQDQSFREQSALAAKARETRRQELQEKIAEGQAAKKQRLEPDSGAAGGSQAAEEHDSRDGQASGEQAGTVLSSSQPGPSNEVAPLPRSAQLVQLATARPRPVKARPLDWRVQSKDWPHAGRPAHELRYSIYKDLWEHGFFLSGAGKFGGDFLVYPGDPLRFHAHYIAQCWAAEDPIPLQDLVSAGRLGTSVRKTLLLCSPQPDGKVVYTSLQWASLQ
;
A
#
# COMPACT_ATOMS: atom_id res chain seq x y z
N MET A 1 -17.77 11.85 -6.46
CA MET A 1 -18.09 10.51 -6.98
C MET A 1 -16.78 9.76 -7.17
N LEU A 2 -16.64 8.58 -6.58
CA LEU A 2 -15.40 7.79 -6.67
C LEU A 2 -15.36 7.03 -8.01
N VAL A 3 -14.17 6.78 -8.55
CA VAL A 3 -14.00 6.10 -9.84
C VAL A 3 -13.30 4.77 -9.62
N VAL A 4 -13.87 3.70 -10.20
CA VAL A 4 -13.28 2.35 -10.22
C VAL A 4 -12.94 2.02 -11.67
N GLU A 5 -11.67 1.77 -11.95
CA GLU A 5 -11.23 1.37 -13.29
C GLU A 5 -11.39 -0.14 -13.44
N VAL A 6 -12.09 -0.58 -14.47
CA VAL A 6 -12.30 -1.98 -14.76
C VAL A 6 -11.49 -2.38 -15.99
N ALA A 7 -10.63 -3.38 -15.84
CA ALA A 7 -9.79 -3.90 -16.90
C ALA A 7 -9.84 -5.43 -16.90
N ASN A 8 -10.35 -6.03 -17.99
CA ASN A 8 -10.40 -7.49 -18.16
C ASN A 8 -11.02 -8.21 -16.94
N GLY A 9 -12.18 -7.75 -16.45
CA GLY A 9 -12.87 -8.33 -15.29
C GLY A 9 -12.29 -7.95 -13.93
N ARG A 10 -11.27 -7.08 -13.86
CA ARG A 10 -10.68 -6.64 -12.59
C ARG A 10 -11.03 -5.18 -12.30
N SER A 11 -11.68 -4.96 -11.17
CA SER A 11 -12.06 -3.64 -10.67
C SER A 11 -10.97 -3.07 -9.76
N LEU A 12 -10.35 -1.97 -10.17
CA LEU A 12 -9.17 -1.38 -9.55
C LEU A 12 -9.44 0.04 -9.05
N VAL A 13 -9.01 0.32 -7.82
CA VAL A 13 -9.05 1.65 -7.21
C VAL A 13 -7.61 2.11 -6.96
N TRP A 14 -7.24 3.21 -7.61
CA TRP A 14 -5.86 3.69 -7.59
C TRP A 14 -5.58 4.75 -6.52
N GLY A 15 -6.59 5.45 -6.03
CA GLY A 15 -6.42 6.56 -5.08
C GLY A 15 -6.52 6.10 -3.62
N ALA A 16 -5.56 6.53 -2.78
CA ALA A 16 -5.54 6.21 -1.35
C ALA A 16 -6.80 6.74 -0.62
N GLU A 17 -7.20 7.98 -0.88
CA GLU A 17 -8.40 8.59 -0.30
C GLU A 17 -9.67 7.84 -0.68
N ALA A 18 -9.76 7.38 -1.93
CA ALA A 18 -10.88 6.57 -2.39
C ALA A 18 -10.93 5.25 -1.63
N VAL A 19 -9.80 4.55 -1.51
CA VAL A 19 -9.69 3.29 -0.74
C VAL A 19 -10.07 3.49 0.72
N GLN A 20 -9.60 4.57 1.35
CA GLN A 20 -9.98 4.91 2.72
C GLN A 20 -11.49 5.13 2.85
N ALA A 21 -12.08 5.91 1.94
CA ALA A 21 -13.52 6.16 1.93
C ALA A 21 -14.35 4.88 1.72
N LEU A 22 -13.93 3.98 0.84
CA LEU A 22 -14.61 2.69 0.63
C LEU A 22 -14.62 1.85 1.91
N ARG A 23 -13.50 1.78 2.62
CA ARG A 23 -13.38 1.00 3.85
C ARG A 23 -14.13 1.61 5.02
N GLU A 24 -13.90 2.90 5.28
CA GLU A 24 -14.42 3.57 6.49
C GLU A 24 -15.90 3.92 6.39
N ARG A 25 -16.38 4.27 5.19
CA ARG A 25 -17.75 4.78 5.01
C ARG A 25 -18.70 3.75 4.41
N LEU A 26 -18.18 2.81 3.63
CA LEU A 26 -18.99 1.86 2.86
C LEU A 26 -18.75 0.40 3.25
N GLY A 27 -17.86 0.12 4.22
CA GLY A 27 -17.61 -1.25 4.68
C GLY A 27 -16.97 -2.16 3.64
N VAL A 28 -16.33 -1.60 2.60
CA VAL A 28 -15.71 -2.38 1.52
C VAL A 28 -14.20 -2.35 1.65
N GLY A 29 -13.60 -3.51 1.94
CA GLY A 29 -12.17 -3.64 2.22
C GLY A 29 -11.31 -3.80 0.97
N GLY A 30 -11.75 -4.61 -0.01
CA GLY A 30 -10.94 -5.03 -1.14
C GLY A 30 -9.60 -5.69 -0.77
N ARG A 31 -8.73 -5.89 -1.77
CA ARG A 31 -7.38 -6.43 -1.59
C ARG A 31 -6.34 -5.60 -2.33
N THR A 32 -5.31 -5.13 -1.66
CA THR A 32 -4.18 -4.45 -2.32
C THR A 32 -3.37 -5.45 -3.15
N VAL A 33 -2.98 -5.05 -4.38
CA VAL A 33 -2.27 -5.92 -5.33
C VAL A 33 -1.00 -5.32 -5.93
N GLY A 34 -0.68 -4.06 -5.61
CA GLY A 34 0.55 -3.41 -6.07
C GLY A 34 1.72 -3.54 -5.10
N ALA A 35 2.85 -2.96 -5.48
CA ALA A 35 4.06 -2.94 -4.66
C ALA A 35 4.09 -1.71 -3.74
N LEU A 36 4.80 -1.81 -2.61
CA LEU A 36 5.05 -0.63 -1.77
C LEU A 36 6.16 0.23 -2.39
N PRO A 37 5.98 1.56 -2.54
CA PRO A 37 6.98 2.43 -3.14
C PRO A 37 8.36 2.36 -2.45
N ARG A 38 8.39 2.22 -1.12
CA ARG A 38 9.61 2.12 -0.30
C ARG A 38 10.16 0.71 -0.15
N GLY A 39 9.46 -0.30 -0.67
CA GLY A 39 9.82 -1.71 -0.54
C GLY A 39 9.24 -2.53 -1.69
N PRO A 40 9.73 -2.36 -2.93
CA PRO A 40 9.11 -2.96 -4.10
C PRO A 40 9.37 -4.46 -4.24
N ARG A 41 10.38 -5.00 -3.55
CA ARG A 41 10.79 -6.42 -3.63
C ARG A 41 10.17 -7.31 -2.55
N GLN A 42 9.47 -6.74 -1.57
CA GLN A 42 8.79 -7.54 -0.55
C GLN A 42 7.36 -7.86 -0.99
N ASN A 43 6.87 -9.04 -0.58
CA ASN A 43 5.51 -9.51 -0.85
C ASN A 43 4.68 -9.71 0.42
N SER A 44 5.18 -9.30 1.59
CA SER A 44 4.47 -9.44 2.87
C SER A 44 3.35 -8.40 3.02
N ARG A 45 3.49 -7.23 2.40
CA ARG A 45 2.48 -6.18 2.35
C ARG A 45 2.37 -5.62 0.95
N LEU A 46 1.16 -5.59 0.41
CA LEU A 46 0.88 -5.05 -0.92
C LEU A 46 0.31 -3.63 -0.80
N GLY A 47 0.68 -2.79 -1.75
CA GLY A 47 0.21 -1.42 -1.91
C GLY A 47 -0.89 -1.29 -2.96
N LEU A 48 -1.24 -0.05 -3.27
CA LEU A 48 -2.19 0.29 -4.32
C LEU A 48 -1.72 -0.25 -5.69
N PRO A 49 -2.65 -0.62 -6.58
CA PRO A 49 -4.09 -0.42 -6.49
C PRO A 49 -4.79 -1.40 -5.55
N LEU A 50 -5.98 -1.01 -5.08
CA LEU A 50 -6.93 -1.91 -4.44
C LEU A 50 -7.73 -2.64 -5.52
N LEU A 51 -7.71 -3.97 -5.48
CA LEU A 51 -8.55 -4.85 -6.28
C LEU A 51 -9.83 -5.13 -5.51
N LEU A 52 -10.97 -4.81 -6.12
CA LEU A 52 -12.29 -5.16 -5.63
C LEU A 52 -12.73 -6.51 -6.22
N MET A 53 -13.46 -7.29 -5.44
CA MET A 53 -14.23 -8.44 -5.92
C MET A 53 -15.37 -7.95 -6.85
N PRO A 54 -15.86 -8.80 -7.76
CA PRO A 54 -17.01 -8.45 -8.60
C PRO A 54 -18.23 -8.01 -7.77
N GLU A 55 -18.49 -8.68 -6.64
CA GLU A 55 -19.61 -8.38 -5.76
C GLU A 55 -19.44 -7.02 -5.07
N GLU A 56 -18.23 -6.71 -4.58
CA GLU A 56 -17.86 -5.39 -4.04
C GLU A 56 -18.08 -4.27 -5.07
N ALA A 57 -17.55 -4.46 -6.28
CA ALA A 57 -17.64 -3.45 -7.33
C ALA A 57 -19.09 -3.23 -7.82
N ARG A 58 -19.89 -4.31 -7.89
CA ARG A 58 -21.31 -4.21 -8.21
C ARG A 58 -22.08 -3.46 -7.14
N LEU A 59 -21.91 -3.83 -5.86
CA LEU A 59 -22.59 -3.19 -4.73
C LEU A 59 -22.36 -1.67 -4.77
N LEU A 60 -21.09 -1.28 -4.86
CA LEU A 60 -20.69 0.13 -4.87
C LEU A 60 -21.29 0.91 -6.04
N ALA A 61 -21.43 0.27 -7.20
CA ALA A 61 -22.05 0.87 -8.38
C ALA A 61 -23.58 0.90 -8.28
N GLU A 62 -24.20 -0.10 -7.66
CA GLU A 62 -25.64 -0.19 -7.44
C GLU A 62 -26.13 0.89 -6.46
N ILE A 63 -25.40 1.13 -5.36
CA ILE A 63 -25.72 2.19 -4.38
C ILE A 63 -25.33 3.60 -4.86
N GLY A 64 -24.76 3.73 -6.07
CA GLY A 64 -24.34 5.01 -6.64
C GLY A 64 -23.11 5.65 -5.99
N ALA A 65 -22.36 4.91 -5.17
CA ALA A 65 -21.16 5.43 -4.50
C ALA A 65 -19.96 5.59 -5.46
N VAL A 66 -19.90 4.74 -6.49
CA VAL A 66 -18.81 4.74 -7.48
C VAL A 66 -19.33 4.70 -8.91
N THR A 67 -18.53 5.27 -9.82
CA THR A 67 -18.69 5.06 -11.27
C THR A 67 -17.66 4.05 -11.74
N LEU A 68 -18.14 2.95 -12.33
CA LEU A 68 -17.26 2.01 -13.04
C LEU A 68 -16.89 2.61 -14.39
N VAL A 69 -15.61 2.54 -14.74
CA VAL A 69 -15.11 3.01 -16.04
C VAL A 69 -14.20 1.97 -16.66
N SER A 70 -14.30 1.74 -17.97
CA SER A 70 -13.35 0.88 -18.67
C SER A 70 -11.97 1.52 -18.68
N ALA A 71 -10.96 0.74 -18.28
CA ALA A 71 -9.58 1.20 -18.34
C ALA A 71 -9.20 1.53 -19.79
N PRO A 72 -8.59 2.71 -20.04
CA PRO A 72 -8.18 3.09 -21.38
C PRO A 72 -7.14 2.07 -21.89
N ARG A 73 -7.42 1.50 -23.06
CA ARG A 73 -6.48 0.61 -23.75
C ARG A 73 -5.50 1.50 -24.53
N PRO A 74 -4.17 1.26 -24.43
CA PRO A 74 -3.20 2.02 -25.21
C PRO A 74 -3.51 1.83 -26.70
N ASP A 75 -3.66 2.94 -27.43
CA ASP A 75 -3.69 2.92 -28.88
C ASP A 75 -2.25 2.77 -29.38
N PRO A 76 -1.89 1.67 -30.10
CA PRO A 76 -0.55 1.50 -30.64
C PRO A 76 -0.10 2.68 -31.50
N ARG A 77 -1.04 3.36 -32.18
CA ARG A 77 -0.75 4.53 -33.02
C ARG A 77 -0.32 5.75 -32.22
N GLN A 78 -0.68 5.83 -30.94
CA GLN A 78 -0.33 6.93 -30.04
C GLN A 78 0.87 6.57 -29.15
N HIS A 79 1.46 5.38 -29.31
CA HIS A 79 2.53 4.91 -28.45
C HIS A 79 3.77 5.82 -28.51
N GLU A 80 4.16 6.26 -29.70
CA GLU A 80 5.31 7.15 -29.89
C GLU A 80 5.10 8.51 -29.23
N LEU A 81 3.90 9.10 -29.38
CA LEU A 81 3.52 10.34 -28.73
C LEU A 81 3.53 10.19 -27.20
N ALA A 82 3.01 9.08 -26.68
CA ALA A 82 3.04 8.77 -25.26
C ALA A 82 4.48 8.64 -24.74
N LEU A 83 5.36 7.92 -25.45
CA LEU A 83 6.77 7.81 -25.11
C LEU A 83 7.48 9.16 -25.13
N ALA A 84 7.21 10.00 -26.13
CA ALA A 84 7.77 11.34 -26.21
C ALA A 84 7.32 12.22 -25.02
N SER A 85 6.03 12.19 -24.69
CA SER A 85 5.49 12.92 -23.53
C SER A 85 6.10 12.44 -22.21
N PHE A 86 6.31 11.13 -22.06
CA PHE A 86 6.94 10.54 -20.88
C PHE A 86 8.40 10.96 -20.75
N LYS A 87 9.18 10.93 -21.84
CA LYS A 87 10.58 11.39 -21.85
C LYS A 87 10.67 12.88 -21.47
N LEU A 88 9.78 13.70 -22.05
CA LEU A 88 9.72 15.12 -21.73
C LEU A 88 9.40 15.37 -20.25
N GLN A 89 8.46 14.61 -19.67
CA GLN A 89 8.14 14.68 -18.25
C GLN A 89 9.33 14.22 -17.38
N GLN A 90 10.06 13.18 -17.78
CA GLN A 90 11.27 12.74 -17.08
C GLN A 90 12.36 13.81 -17.11
N ASP A 91 12.58 14.46 -18.25
CA ASP A 91 13.56 15.54 -18.37
C ASP A 91 13.16 16.78 -17.55
N GLN A 92 11.87 17.13 -17.51
CA GLN A 92 11.35 18.19 -16.63
C GLN A 92 11.58 17.85 -15.16
N SER A 93 11.20 16.65 -14.73
CA SER A 93 11.41 16.19 -13.35
C SER A 93 12.90 16.17 -12.98
N PHE A 94 13.78 15.78 -13.89
CA PHE A 94 15.22 15.83 -13.68
C PHE A 94 15.73 17.25 -13.46
N ARG A 95 15.26 18.22 -14.26
CA ARG A 95 15.62 19.64 -14.13
C ARG A 95 15.16 20.20 -12.79
N GLU A 96 13.92 19.92 -12.38
CA GLU A 96 13.37 20.33 -11.08
C GLU A 96 14.18 19.74 -9.93
N GLN A 97 14.45 18.43 -9.96
CA GLN A 97 15.26 17.76 -8.93
C GLN A 97 16.69 18.28 -8.88
N SER A 98 17.29 18.59 -10.04
CA SER A 98 18.64 19.17 -10.11
C SER A 98 18.69 20.55 -9.46
N ALA A 99 17.69 21.40 -9.73
CA ALA A 99 17.57 22.71 -9.11
C ALA A 99 17.37 22.62 -7.58
N LEU A 100 16.49 21.73 -7.12
CA LEU A 100 16.27 21.47 -5.69
C LEU A 100 17.54 20.91 -5.01
N ALA A 101 18.24 19.98 -5.65
CA ALA A 101 19.49 19.41 -5.14
C ALA A 101 20.59 20.47 -5.03
N ALA A 102 20.70 21.38 -6.01
CA ALA A 102 21.65 22.50 -5.96
C ALA A 102 21.34 23.42 -4.76
N LYS A 103 20.08 23.82 -4.58
CA LYS A 103 19.64 24.64 -3.45
C LYS A 103 19.85 23.96 -2.09
N ALA A 104 19.57 22.65 -2.00
CA ALA A 104 19.79 21.86 -0.79
C ALA A 104 21.27 21.73 -0.42
N ARG A 105 22.17 21.67 -1.42
CA ARG A 105 23.62 21.67 -1.19
C ARG A 105 24.13 23.05 -0.76
N GLU A 106 23.61 24.12 -1.35
CA GLU A 106 23.99 25.48 -0.99
C GLU A 106 23.60 25.82 0.45
N THR A 107 22.36 25.52 0.85
CA THR A 107 21.88 25.67 2.23
C THR A 107 22.74 24.87 3.21
N ARG A 108 23.01 23.60 2.93
CA ARG A 108 23.91 22.77 3.75
C ARG A 108 25.33 23.33 3.86
N ARG A 109 25.84 23.96 2.79
CA ARG A 109 27.16 24.61 2.77
C ARG A 109 27.16 25.85 3.67
N GLN A 110 26.12 26.67 3.61
CA GLN A 110 25.96 27.85 4.47
C GLN A 110 25.89 27.43 5.95
N GLU A 111 25.07 26.44 6.29
CA GLU A 111 24.98 25.89 7.65
C GLU A 111 26.34 25.35 8.16
N LEU A 112 27.11 24.70 7.28
CA LEU A 112 28.43 24.20 7.64
C LEU A 112 29.43 25.35 7.85
N GLN A 113 29.37 26.40 7.03
CA GLN A 113 30.19 27.59 7.19
C GLN A 113 29.89 28.33 8.49
N GLU A 114 28.62 28.46 8.86
CA GLU A 114 28.18 29.04 10.14
C GLU A 114 28.75 28.23 11.32
N LYS A 115 28.59 26.90 11.30
CA LYS A 115 29.15 26.01 12.34
C LYS A 115 30.67 26.08 12.43
N ILE A 116 31.36 26.20 11.29
CA ILE A 116 32.83 26.37 11.27
C ILE A 116 33.21 27.71 11.89
N ALA A 117 32.50 28.79 11.55
CA ALA A 117 32.75 30.12 12.10
C ALA A 117 32.50 30.17 13.62
N GLU A 118 31.40 29.59 14.10
CA GLU A 118 31.09 29.44 15.53
C GLU A 118 32.19 28.64 16.26
N GLY A 119 32.61 27.51 15.68
CA GLY A 119 33.67 26.68 16.24
C GLY A 119 35.03 27.39 16.29
N GLN A 120 35.37 28.17 15.26
CA GLN A 120 36.59 28.98 15.23
C GLN A 120 36.54 30.13 16.25
N ALA A 121 35.39 30.80 16.39
CA ALA A 121 35.19 31.87 17.38
C ALA A 121 35.31 31.33 18.82
N ALA A 122 34.67 30.19 19.12
CA ALA A 122 34.79 29.52 20.42
C ALA A 122 36.23 29.07 20.71
N LYS A 123 36.96 28.60 19.69
CA LYS A 123 38.38 28.24 19.82
C LYS A 123 39.26 29.46 20.06
N LYS A 124 38.99 30.60 19.42
CA LYS A 124 39.72 31.86 19.64
C LYS A 124 39.48 32.40 21.06
N GLN A 125 38.25 32.35 21.56
CA GLN A 125 37.92 32.74 22.94
C GLN A 125 38.59 31.84 23.99
N ARG A 126 38.82 30.56 23.70
CA ARG A 126 39.60 29.65 24.58
C ARG A 126 41.12 29.84 24.52
N LEU A 127 41.63 30.45 23.44
CA LEU A 127 43.06 30.63 23.19
C LEU A 127 43.57 32.03 23.56
N GLU A 128 42.69 33.00 23.84
CA GLU A 128 43.11 34.21 24.55
C GLU A 128 43.39 33.81 26.00
N PRO A 129 44.67 33.77 26.43
CA PRO A 129 44.99 33.52 27.83
C PRO A 129 44.63 34.77 28.61
N ASP A 130 43.97 34.57 29.74
CA ASP A 130 43.73 35.57 30.76
C ASP A 130 45.05 36.29 31.09
N SER A 131 45.23 37.50 30.55
CA SER A 131 46.32 38.39 30.95
C SER A 131 45.88 39.10 32.22
N GLY A 132 45.93 38.37 33.34
CA GLY A 132 45.85 38.97 34.66
C GLY A 132 45.20 38.12 35.75
N ALA A 133 45.89 37.08 36.24
CA ALA A 133 45.85 36.74 37.66
C ALA A 133 47.02 35.81 38.02
N ALA A 134 47.99 36.36 38.74
CA ALA A 134 48.96 35.59 39.48
C ALA A 134 48.32 35.05 40.77
N GLY A 135 48.59 33.79 41.09
CA GLY A 135 48.63 33.32 42.47
C GLY A 135 48.02 31.95 42.74
N GLY A 136 48.87 30.97 43.08
CA GLY A 136 48.54 29.95 44.07
C GLY A 136 48.48 28.50 43.60
N SER A 137 49.63 27.84 43.62
CA SER A 137 49.78 26.39 43.54
C SER A 137 49.17 25.69 44.76
N GLN A 138 48.56 24.50 44.58
CA GLN A 138 48.77 23.32 45.43
C GLN A 138 48.23 22.05 44.76
N ALA A 139 48.98 20.96 44.94
CA ALA A 139 48.83 19.65 44.32
C ALA A 139 48.37 18.57 45.33
N ALA A 140 47.68 17.52 44.84
CA ALA A 140 47.64 16.10 45.28
C ALA A 140 46.45 15.43 44.54
N GLU A 141 46.64 14.49 43.59
CA GLU A 141 46.77 13.00 43.73
C GLU A 141 45.59 12.36 44.50
N GLU A 142 44.85 11.31 44.09
CA GLU A 142 45.12 10.01 43.40
C GLU A 142 43.84 9.54 42.61
N HIS A 143 43.90 8.91 41.43
CA HIS A 143 44.07 7.48 41.07
C HIS A 143 42.91 6.50 41.45
N ASP A 144 42.23 5.92 40.43
CA ASP A 144 41.98 4.46 40.16
C ASP A 144 40.75 4.28 39.20
N SER A 145 40.92 3.95 37.91
CA SER A 145 41.04 2.62 37.25
C SER A 145 39.75 1.91 36.79
N ARG A 146 39.70 1.68 35.46
CA ARG A 146 39.24 0.47 34.71
C ARG A 146 37.73 0.15 34.63
N ASP A 147 37.14 -0.34 33.52
CA ASP A 147 37.57 -1.01 32.28
C ASP A 147 36.70 -0.52 31.06
N GLY A 148 37.17 -0.44 29.81
CA GLY A 148 37.32 -1.54 28.84
C GLY A 148 35.96 -1.99 28.29
N GLN A 149 35.57 -1.82 27.02
CA GLN A 149 36.21 -2.43 25.85
C GLN A 149 35.66 -1.82 24.54
N ALA A 150 36.58 -1.53 23.62
CA ALA A 150 36.32 -1.20 22.23
C ALA A 150 36.73 -2.38 21.34
N SER A 151 36.00 -2.55 20.24
CA SER A 151 36.41 -3.25 19.01
C SER A 151 35.82 -2.43 17.86
N GLY A 152 36.55 -1.89 16.88
CA GLY A 152 37.94 -2.08 16.50
C GLY A 152 38.00 -2.64 15.07
N GLU A 153 37.66 -1.86 14.06
CA GLU A 153 38.03 -2.13 12.66
C GLU A 153 38.57 -0.86 11.96
N GLN A 154 39.88 -0.71 12.15
CA GLN A 154 40.93 -0.22 11.27
C GLN A 154 40.56 0.72 10.09
N ALA A 155 40.87 2.00 10.31
CA ALA A 155 41.21 2.94 9.25
C ALA A 155 42.69 2.78 8.87
N GLY A 156 42.94 2.40 7.61
CA GLY A 156 44.26 2.47 6.98
C GLY A 156 44.48 3.86 6.37
N THR A 157 45.49 4.54 6.88
CA THR A 157 45.99 5.86 6.50
C THR A 157 46.60 5.86 5.10
N VAL A 158 46.10 6.69 4.18
CA VAL A 158 46.95 7.44 3.24
C VAL A 158 46.35 8.83 3.06
N LEU A 159 46.98 9.80 3.72
CA LEU A 159 46.88 11.22 3.40
C LEU A 159 47.44 11.41 2.00
N SER A 160 46.60 11.76 1.03
CA SER A 160 47.04 12.42 -0.19
C SER A 160 46.53 13.85 -0.15
N SER A 161 47.46 14.75 0.15
CA SER A 161 47.32 16.18 -0.05
C SER A 161 46.93 16.46 -1.50
N SER A 162 45.68 16.87 -1.71
CA SER A 162 45.28 17.57 -2.92
C SER A 162 44.66 18.89 -2.49
N GLN A 163 45.32 19.96 -2.93
CA GLN A 163 44.95 21.35 -2.71
C GLN A 163 43.48 21.60 -3.07
N PRO A 164 42.79 22.57 -2.43
CA PRO A 164 41.50 23.02 -2.91
C PRO A 164 41.74 23.79 -4.21
N GLY A 165 41.74 23.07 -5.33
CA GLY A 165 41.71 23.68 -6.66
C GLY A 165 40.43 24.51 -6.83
N PRO A 166 40.46 25.60 -7.62
CA PRO A 166 39.30 26.42 -7.88
C PRO A 166 38.42 25.73 -8.93
N SER A 167 37.73 24.66 -8.53
CA SER A 167 36.53 24.19 -9.23
C SER A 167 35.37 24.36 -8.27
N ASN A 168 34.94 25.61 -8.12
CA ASN A 168 33.76 26.02 -7.36
C ASN A 168 32.45 25.57 -8.02
N GLU A 169 32.51 24.67 -9.01
CA GLU A 169 31.36 24.11 -9.69
C GLU A 169 30.85 22.89 -8.93
N VAL A 170 29.72 23.08 -8.27
CA VAL A 170 28.95 22.00 -7.67
C VAL A 170 28.62 20.98 -8.76
N ALA A 171 29.16 19.77 -8.65
CA ALA A 171 28.89 18.70 -9.61
C ALA A 171 27.38 18.48 -9.74
N PRO A 172 26.80 18.52 -10.96
CA PRO A 172 25.36 18.41 -11.15
C PRO A 172 24.82 17.06 -10.66
N LEU A 173 23.51 16.99 -10.36
CA LEU A 173 22.86 15.73 -10.01
C LEU A 173 23.03 14.74 -11.19
N PRO A 174 23.62 13.55 -11.00
CA PRO A 174 23.75 12.59 -12.09
C PRO A 174 22.37 12.01 -12.44
N ARG A 175 22.13 11.73 -13.74
CA ARG A 175 20.85 11.15 -14.20
C ARG A 175 20.51 9.83 -13.48
N SER A 176 21.50 9.03 -13.10
CA SER A 176 21.30 7.79 -12.34
C SER A 176 20.74 7.99 -10.94
N ALA A 177 20.90 9.19 -10.36
CA ALA A 177 20.34 9.55 -9.05
C ALA A 177 18.97 10.25 -9.15
N GLN A 178 18.40 10.37 -10.35
CA GLN A 178 17.06 10.91 -10.53
C GLN A 178 16.04 10.02 -9.79
N LEU A 179 15.28 10.63 -8.90
CA LEU A 179 14.15 9.98 -8.27
C LEU A 179 13.02 9.85 -9.30
N VAL A 180 12.53 8.64 -9.50
CA VAL A 180 11.35 8.41 -10.33
C VAL A 180 10.12 8.62 -9.46
N GLN A 181 9.31 9.63 -9.77
CA GLN A 181 8.05 9.86 -9.09
C GLN A 181 7.05 8.77 -9.49
N LEU A 182 6.81 7.82 -8.58
CA LEU A 182 5.76 6.85 -8.74
C LEU A 182 4.43 7.52 -8.40
N ALA A 183 3.49 7.52 -9.35
CA ALA A 183 2.17 8.05 -9.13
C ALA A 183 1.47 7.24 -8.02
N THR A 184 1.10 7.90 -6.91
CA THR A 184 0.38 7.28 -5.79
C THR A 184 -1.13 7.17 -6.06
N ALA A 185 -1.58 7.77 -7.16
CA ALA A 185 -2.90 7.60 -7.75
C ALA A 185 -2.76 7.69 -9.27
N ARG A 186 -3.66 7.05 -10.03
CA ARG A 186 -3.70 7.28 -11.47
C ARG A 186 -4.16 8.71 -11.75
N PRO A 187 -3.48 9.46 -12.64
CA PRO A 187 -4.02 10.69 -13.19
C PRO A 187 -5.40 10.37 -13.75
N ARG A 188 -6.43 11.11 -13.31
CA ARG A 188 -7.84 10.87 -13.67
C ARG A 188 -7.92 10.52 -15.15
N PRO A 189 -8.51 9.38 -15.53
CA PRO A 189 -8.60 9.05 -16.93
C PRO A 189 -9.62 10.01 -17.56
N VAL A 190 -9.16 11.15 -18.08
CA VAL A 190 -9.97 12.18 -18.75
C VAL A 190 -10.75 11.58 -19.95
N LYS A 191 -10.39 10.36 -20.38
CA LYS A 191 -10.98 9.64 -21.51
C LYS A 191 -11.58 8.27 -21.17
N ALA A 192 -11.73 7.88 -19.89
CA ALA A 192 -12.32 6.57 -19.59
C ALA A 192 -13.82 6.58 -19.88
N ARG A 193 -14.28 5.53 -20.57
CA ARG A 193 -15.70 5.36 -20.89
C ARG A 193 -16.43 4.78 -19.69
N PRO A 194 -17.59 5.34 -19.28
CA PRO A 194 -18.44 4.71 -18.28
C PRO A 194 -18.76 3.26 -18.67
N LEU A 195 -18.75 2.38 -17.67
CA LEU A 195 -19.05 0.97 -17.81
C LEU A 195 -20.38 0.68 -17.11
N ASP A 196 -21.35 0.14 -17.83
CA ASP A 196 -22.58 -0.34 -17.24
C ASP A 196 -22.41 -1.79 -16.76
N TRP A 197 -22.53 -1.99 -15.45
CA TRP A 197 -22.42 -3.30 -14.82
C TRP A 197 -23.62 -4.22 -15.11
N ARG A 198 -24.72 -3.68 -15.64
CA ARG A 198 -25.90 -4.46 -16.02
C ARG A 198 -25.71 -5.18 -17.36
N VAL A 199 -24.77 -4.72 -18.18
CA VAL A 199 -24.52 -5.25 -19.52
C VAL A 199 -23.24 -6.06 -19.52
N GLN A 200 -23.31 -7.29 -20.02
CA GLN A 200 -22.13 -8.14 -20.14
C GLN A 200 -21.16 -7.54 -21.16
N SER A 201 -19.89 -7.42 -20.77
CA SER A 201 -18.84 -6.90 -21.63
C SER A 201 -17.50 -7.58 -21.34
N LYS A 202 -16.48 -7.27 -22.15
CA LYS A 202 -15.12 -7.77 -21.92
C LYS A 202 -14.54 -7.32 -20.58
N ASP A 203 -14.83 -6.09 -20.17
CA ASP A 203 -14.34 -5.57 -18.89
C ASP A 203 -15.26 -5.98 -17.73
N TRP A 204 -16.55 -6.26 -17.99
CA TRP A 204 -17.50 -6.77 -17.01
C TRP A 204 -18.20 -8.07 -17.47
N PRO A 205 -17.55 -9.24 -17.31
CA PRO A 205 -18.11 -10.49 -17.79
C PRO A 205 -19.22 -11.06 -16.89
N HIS A 206 -19.43 -10.48 -15.71
CA HIS A 206 -20.22 -11.06 -14.61
C HIS A 206 -21.73 -10.80 -14.72
N ALA A 207 -22.15 -9.80 -15.49
CA ALA A 207 -23.56 -9.45 -15.64
C ALA A 207 -24.39 -10.66 -16.10
N GLY A 208 -25.48 -10.93 -15.40
CA GLY A 208 -26.44 -11.99 -15.74
C GLY A 208 -25.92 -13.41 -15.56
N ARG A 209 -24.72 -13.63 -15.01
CA ARG A 209 -24.22 -14.99 -14.75
C ARG A 209 -24.85 -15.54 -13.46
N PRO A 210 -25.51 -16.72 -13.49
CA PRO A 210 -26.17 -17.29 -12.30
C PRO A 210 -25.26 -17.38 -11.08
N ALA A 211 -24.02 -17.84 -11.26
CA ALA A 211 -23.04 -17.94 -10.17
C ALA A 211 -22.69 -16.58 -9.54
N HIS A 212 -22.66 -15.50 -10.34
CA HIS A 212 -22.40 -14.16 -9.81
C HIS A 212 -23.64 -13.55 -9.15
N GLU A 213 -24.83 -13.76 -9.72
CA GLU A 213 -26.08 -13.31 -9.09
C GLU A 213 -26.29 -13.97 -7.72
N LEU A 214 -26.05 -15.29 -7.63
CA LEU A 214 -26.09 -16.06 -6.39
C LEU A 214 -25.14 -15.45 -5.34
N ARG A 215 -23.85 -15.34 -5.68
CA ARG A 215 -22.84 -14.79 -4.77
C ARG A 215 -23.12 -13.34 -4.38
N TYR A 216 -23.60 -12.53 -5.31
CA TYR A 216 -23.92 -11.14 -5.07
C TYR A 216 -25.08 -10.96 -4.10
N SER A 217 -26.16 -11.75 -4.24
CA SER A 217 -27.30 -11.69 -3.31
C SER A 217 -26.87 -11.94 -1.86
N ILE A 218 -26.05 -12.97 -1.64
CA ILE A 218 -25.51 -13.33 -0.32
C ILE A 218 -24.52 -12.27 0.18
N TYR A 219 -23.65 -11.76 -0.70
CA TYR A 219 -22.71 -10.70 -0.36
C TYR A 219 -23.45 -9.43 0.10
N LYS A 220 -24.48 -9.02 -0.64
CA LYS A 220 -25.29 -7.84 -0.35
C LYS A 220 -26.01 -7.99 0.98
N ASP A 221 -26.67 -9.13 1.23
CA ASP A 221 -27.37 -9.40 2.49
C ASP A 221 -26.41 -9.35 3.69
N LEU A 222 -25.26 -10.04 3.63
CA LEU A 222 -24.26 -9.99 4.70
C LEU A 222 -23.70 -8.58 4.93
N TRP A 223 -23.49 -7.82 3.86
CA TRP A 223 -23.04 -6.43 3.95
C TRP A 223 -24.10 -5.52 4.57
N GLU A 224 -25.38 -5.69 4.22
CA GLU A 224 -26.51 -4.96 4.82
C GLU A 224 -26.64 -5.25 6.32
N HIS A 225 -26.27 -6.46 6.75
CA HIS A 225 -26.14 -6.82 8.17
C HIS A 225 -24.88 -6.25 8.86
N GLY A 226 -24.07 -5.44 8.18
CA GLY A 226 -22.92 -4.76 8.74
C GLY A 226 -21.63 -5.58 8.77
N PHE A 227 -21.60 -6.75 8.13
CA PHE A 227 -20.39 -7.56 8.05
C PHE A 227 -19.43 -7.04 6.97
N PHE A 228 -18.13 -7.18 7.24
CA PHE A 228 -17.11 -7.07 6.19
C PHE A 228 -16.90 -8.43 5.56
N LEU A 229 -16.67 -8.45 4.25
CA LEU A 229 -16.42 -9.67 3.49
C LEU A 229 -15.09 -9.60 2.73
N SER A 230 -14.41 -10.74 2.60
CA SER A 230 -13.27 -10.91 1.68
C SER A 230 -13.31 -12.31 1.05
N GLY A 231 -12.52 -12.55 -0.01
CA GLY A 231 -12.51 -13.87 -0.66
C GLY A 231 -11.97 -14.99 0.23
N ALA A 232 -12.70 -16.11 0.33
CA ALA A 232 -12.34 -17.27 1.15
C ALA A 232 -11.70 -18.45 0.40
N GLY A 233 -11.19 -18.26 -0.82
CA GLY A 233 -10.64 -19.37 -1.63
C GLY A 233 -9.55 -20.19 -0.92
N LYS A 234 -8.78 -19.60 0.00
CA LYS A 234 -7.77 -20.31 0.82
C LYS A 234 -8.36 -21.21 1.91
N PHE A 235 -9.64 -21.03 2.22
CA PHE A 235 -10.35 -21.67 3.33
C PHE A 235 -11.50 -22.58 2.83
N GLY A 236 -11.60 -22.80 1.51
CA GLY A 236 -12.66 -23.62 0.92
C GLY A 236 -14.05 -23.01 1.02
N GLY A 237 -14.16 -21.68 0.95
CA GLY A 237 -15.44 -20.99 0.82
C GLY A 237 -15.39 -19.85 -0.18
N ASP A 238 -16.52 -19.20 -0.37
CA ASP A 238 -16.65 -18.02 -1.24
C ASP A 238 -16.22 -16.76 -0.50
N PHE A 239 -16.71 -16.58 0.73
CA PHE A 239 -16.44 -15.40 1.54
C PHE A 239 -15.97 -15.72 2.96
N LEU A 240 -15.02 -14.93 3.44
CA LEU A 240 -14.72 -14.79 4.86
C LEU A 240 -15.59 -13.67 5.40
N VAL A 241 -16.32 -13.93 6.47
CA VAL A 241 -17.25 -12.96 7.07
C VAL A 241 -16.67 -12.47 8.40
N TYR A 242 -16.53 -11.17 8.52
CA TYR A 242 -15.90 -10.49 9.65
C TYR A 242 -16.92 -9.59 10.35
N PRO A 243 -16.96 -9.57 11.69
CA PRO A 243 -17.85 -8.67 12.45
C PRO A 243 -17.46 -7.19 12.34
N GLY A 244 -16.34 -6.87 11.68
CA GLY A 244 -15.83 -5.52 11.46
C GLY A 244 -14.64 -5.55 10.51
N ASP A 245 -13.90 -4.43 10.40
CA ASP A 245 -12.78 -4.30 9.47
C ASP A 245 -11.77 -5.46 9.61
N PRO A 246 -11.45 -6.20 8.52
CA PRO A 246 -10.46 -7.28 8.51
C PRO A 246 -9.05 -6.88 8.99
N LEU A 247 -8.73 -5.59 9.06
CA LEU A 247 -7.49 -5.12 9.69
C LEU A 247 -7.51 -5.21 11.23
N ARG A 248 -8.69 -5.27 11.85
CA ARG A 248 -8.89 -5.25 13.30
C ARG A 248 -9.53 -6.54 13.82
N PHE A 249 -10.28 -7.23 12.98
CA PHE A 249 -11.04 -8.41 13.35
C PHE A 249 -10.59 -9.64 12.57
N HIS A 250 -10.67 -10.81 13.20
CA HIS A 250 -10.55 -12.08 12.51
C HIS A 250 -11.91 -12.51 11.95
N ALA A 251 -11.91 -13.21 10.82
CA ALA A 251 -13.15 -13.78 10.27
C ALA A 251 -13.73 -14.81 11.25
N HIS A 252 -15.02 -14.69 11.55
CA HIS A 252 -15.77 -15.63 12.36
C HIS A 252 -16.31 -16.79 11.51
N TYR A 253 -16.73 -16.47 10.29
CA TYR A 253 -17.40 -17.42 9.41
C TYR A 253 -16.66 -17.61 8.08
N ILE A 254 -16.84 -18.82 7.53
CA ILE A 254 -16.55 -19.13 6.13
C ILE A 254 -17.90 -19.39 5.47
N ALA A 255 -18.32 -18.50 4.55
CA ALA A 255 -19.57 -18.63 3.82
C ALA A 255 -19.35 -19.38 2.50
N GLN A 256 -20.21 -20.37 2.24
CA GLN A 256 -20.36 -21.04 0.95
C GLN A 256 -21.73 -20.73 0.36
N CYS A 257 -21.75 -20.34 -0.91
CA CYS A 257 -22.95 -19.91 -1.62
C CYS A 257 -23.54 -21.10 -2.38
N TRP A 258 -24.76 -21.49 -2.05
CA TRP A 258 -25.49 -22.59 -2.68
C TRP A 258 -26.84 -22.09 -3.15
N ALA A 259 -27.25 -22.42 -4.39
CA ALA A 259 -28.63 -22.18 -4.78
C ALA A 259 -29.56 -23.06 -3.92
N ALA A 260 -30.76 -22.56 -3.61
CA ALA A 260 -31.67 -23.20 -2.66
C ALA A 260 -32.04 -24.65 -3.05
N GLU A 261 -32.13 -24.93 -4.35
CA GLU A 261 -32.52 -26.24 -4.90
C GLU A 261 -31.33 -27.11 -5.28
N ASP A 262 -30.10 -26.60 -5.17
CA ASP A 262 -28.93 -27.37 -5.60
C ASP A 262 -28.62 -28.45 -4.55
N PRO A 263 -28.49 -29.73 -4.97
CA PRO A 263 -28.09 -30.79 -4.06
C PRO A 263 -26.64 -30.55 -3.60
N ILE A 264 -26.40 -30.64 -2.30
CA ILE A 264 -25.05 -30.54 -1.73
C ILE A 264 -24.44 -31.94 -1.67
N PRO A 265 -23.37 -32.24 -2.43
CA PRO A 265 -22.71 -33.53 -2.35
C PRO A 265 -22.17 -33.79 -0.94
N LEU A 266 -22.37 -34.99 -0.40
CA LEU A 266 -21.93 -35.34 0.95
C LEU A 266 -20.41 -35.13 1.14
N GLN A 267 -19.63 -35.42 0.10
CA GLN A 267 -18.17 -35.18 0.09
C GLN A 267 -17.80 -33.70 0.26
N ASP A 268 -18.59 -32.80 -0.31
CA ASP A 268 -18.37 -31.35 -0.22
C ASP A 268 -18.73 -30.88 1.19
N LEU A 269 -19.82 -31.40 1.75
CA LEU A 269 -20.23 -31.14 3.14
C LEU A 269 -19.16 -31.59 4.15
N VAL A 270 -18.63 -32.82 3.99
CA VAL A 270 -17.55 -33.35 4.84
C VAL A 270 -16.28 -32.51 4.69
N SER A 271 -15.92 -32.16 3.46
CA SER A 271 -14.74 -31.32 3.17
C SER A 271 -14.87 -29.94 3.79
N ALA A 272 -16.04 -29.32 3.67
CA ALA A 272 -16.32 -28.02 4.24
C ALA A 272 -16.26 -28.02 5.78
N GLY A 273 -16.83 -29.04 6.42
CA GLY A 273 -16.74 -29.24 7.87
C GLY A 273 -15.30 -29.42 8.36
N ARG A 274 -14.49 -30.21 7.65
CA ARG A 274 -13.07 -30.41 7.95
C ARG A 274 -12.27 -29.10 7.84
N LEU A 275 -12.47 -28.34 6.76
CA LEU A 275 -11.75 -27.09 6.53
C LEU A 275 -12.10 -26.05 7.59
N GLY A 276 -13.39 -25.85 7.90
CA GLY A 276 -13.82 -24.90 8.92
C GLY A 276 -13.26 -25.21 10.31
N THR A 277 -13.30 -26.49 10.70
CA THR A 277 -12.78 -26.96 12.01
C THR A 277 -11.28 -26.72 12.15
N SER A 278 -10.51 -26.95 11.09
CA SER A 278 -9.05 -26.79 11.11
C SER A 278 -8.60 -25.35 11.41
N VAL A 279 -9.38 -24.35 10.98
CA VAL A 279 -9.07 -22.92 11.16
C VAL A 279 -9.92 -22.26 12.25
N ARG A 280 -10.66 -23.05 13.03
CA ARG A 280 -11.56 -22.62 14.10
C ARG A 280 -12.56 -21.53 13.63
N LYS A 281 -13.19 -21.76 12.48
CA LYS A 281 -14.25 -20.89 11.93
C LYS A 281 -15.52 -21.69 11.73
N THR A 282 -16.66 -21.05 11.97
CA THR A 282 -17.95 -21.67 11.71
C THR A 282 -18.24 -21.58 10.21
N LEU A 283 -18.55 -22.71 9.59
CA LEU A 283 -18.97 -22.74 8.20
C LEU A 283 -20.44 -22.35 8.10
N LEU A 284 -20.78 -21.48 7.15
CA LEU A 284 -22.15 -21.10 6.81
C LEU A 284 -22.47 -21.56 5.39
N LEU A 285 -23.49 -22.40 5.26
CA LEU A 285 -24.15 -22.67 3.99
C LEU A 285 -25.19 -21.57 3.77
N CYS A 286 -25.02 -20.80 2.71
CA CYS A 286 -25.79 -19.59 2.44
C CYS A 286 -26.62 -19.79 1.17
N SER A 287 -27.94 -19.66 1.28
CA SER A 287 -28.84 -19.87 0.15
C SER A 287 -29.91 -18.78 0.05
N PRO A 288 -29.95 -18.00 -1.04
CA PRO A 288 -31.01 -17.02 -1.26
C PRO A 288 -32.33 -17.74 -1.53
N GLN A 289 -33.40 -17.20 -0.97
CA GLN A 289 -34.76 -17.70 -1.10
C GLN A 289 -35.56 -16.85 -2.11
N PRO A 290 -36.67 -17.37 -2.66
CA PRO A 290 -37.53 -16.63 -3.59
C PRO A 290 -38.13 -15.34 -2.99
N ASP A 291 -38.24 -15.25 -1.67
CA ASP A 291 -38.74 -14.06 -0.95
C ASP A 291 -37.67 -12.94 -0.82
N GLY A 292 -36.47 -13.17 -1.34
CA GLY A 292 -35.35 -12.22 -1.32
C GLY A 292 -34.47 -12.31 -0.08
N LYS A 293 -34.81 -13.15 0.90
CA LYS A 293 -33.98 -13.36 2.10
C LYS A 293 -32.90 -14.41 1.85
N VAL A 294 -31.80 -14.33 2.60
CA VAL A 294 -30.79 -15.38 2.61
C VAL A 294 -30.95 -16.25 3.85
N VAL A 295 -31.02 -17.56 3.65
CA VAL A 295 -31.00 -18.55 4.74
C VAL A 295 -29.55 -18.95 4.99
N TYR A 296 -29.18 -18.97 6.27
CA TYR A 296 -27.86 -19.34 6.74
C TYR A 296 -27.94 -20.58 7.62
N THR A 297 -27.30 -21.67 7.19
CA THR A 297 -27.20 -22.90 7.97
C THR A 297 -25.76 -23.09 8.42
N SER A 298 -25.53 -23.06 9.74
CA SER A 298 -24.20 -23.29 10.29
C SER A 298 -23.88 -24.79 10.35
N LEU A 299 -22.69 -25.17 9.90
CA LEU A 299 -22.17 -26.53 10.04
C LEU A 299 -21.11 -26.57 11.14
N GLN A 300 -21.25 -27.50 12.07
CA GLN A 300 -20.27 -27.78 13.12
C GLN A 300 -19.90 -29.26 13.12
N TRP A 301 -18.60 -29.54 13.16
CA TRP A 301 -18.11 -30.91 13.29
C TRP A 301 -18.20 -31.34 14.75
N ALA A 302 -19.16 -32.22 15.07
CA ALA A 302 -19.25 -32.85 16.37
C ALA A 302 -18.45 -34.16 16.36
N SER A 303 -17.49 -34.31 17.26
CA SER A 303 -16.99 -35.64 17.63
C SER A 303 -18.08 -36.35 18.43
N LEU A 304 -18.37 -37.61 18.11
CA LEU A 304 -19.12 -38.48 19.01
C LEU A 304 -18.33 -38.59 20.31
N GLN A 305 -18.92 -38.10 21.41
CA GLN A 305 -18.40 -38.29 22.77
C GLN A 305 -18.74 -39.71 23.27
#